data_AF-A0A9Q4FMU1-F1
#
_entry.id   AF-A0A9Q4FMU1-F1
#
_cell.length_a   1.000
_cell.length_b   1.000
_cell.length_c   1.000
_cell.angle_alpha   90.00
_cell.angle_beta   90.00
_cell.angle_gamma   90.00
#
_symmetry.space_group_name_H-M   'P 1'
#
loop_
_entity.id
_entity.type
_entity.pdbx_description
1 polymer ?
#
loop_
_entity_poly.entity_id
_entity_poly.type
_entity_poly.pdbx_seq_one_letter_code
_entity_poly.pdbx_strand_id
1 'polypeptide(L)'
;GIIQIIDKDTGKILAEHNECTLKGKLIQIDHPERDKTLKIDKLYEKALNVLNNTNEAKIFLDRIRIEKPRYIRDQYSLICNTCKNVEKKLIEESLKYCIEREIFSTVSFRDTIEFLGEKYKELENQKTEETTDISTPSIPQKYDIKTQIRDTSEYVKALEG
;
A
#
# COMPACT_ATOMS: atom_id res chain seq x y z
N GLY A 1 17.46 39.98 10.94
CA GLY A 1 16.87 41.03 10.09
C GLY A 1 15.76 40.44 9.23
N ILE A 2 15.13 41.27 8.41
CA ILE A 2 14.13 40.85 7.43
C ILE A 2 14.71 41.15 6.04
N ILE A 3 14.71 40.17 5.15
CA ILE A 3 15.17 40.30 3.77
C ILE A 3 13.93 40.37 2.88
N GLN A 4 13.80 41.46 2.13
CA GLN A 4 12.69 41.67 1.20
C GLN A 4 13.19 41.57 -0.24
N ILE A 5 12.45 40.83 -1.06
CA ILE A 5 12.61 40.82 -2.52
C ILE A 5 11.61 41.82 -3.06
N ILE A 6 12.09 42.85 -3.76
CA ILE A 6 11.28 43.96 -4.24
C ILE A 6 11.41 44.04 -5.76
N ASP A 7 10.29 44.24 -6.44
CA ASP A 7 10.26 44.56 -7.85
C ASP A 7 10.84 45.96 -8.08
N LYS A 8 11.87 46.06 -8.93
CA LYS A 8 12.64 47.29 -9.10
C LYS A 8 11.83 48.43 -9.72
N ASP A 9 10.90 48.11 -10.61
CA ASP A 9 10.18 49.10 -11.42
C ASP A 9 8.91 49.60 -10.71
N THR A 10 8.24 48.72 -9.96
CA THR A 10 7.00 49.05 -9.25
C THR A 10 7.20 49.33 -7.76
N GLY A 11 8.36 48.96 -7.19
CA GLY A 11 8.62 49.04 -5.75
C GLY A 11 7.79 48.04 -4.92
N LYS A 12 7.09 47.10 -5.57
CA LYS A 12 6.23 46.13 -4.90
C LYS A 12 7.06 45.04 -4.24
N ILE A 13 6.79 44.75 -2.97
CA ILE A 13 7.39 43.61 -2.27
C ILE A 13 6.84 42.31 -2.86
N LEU A 14 7.72 41.49 -3.40
CA LEU A 14 7.41 40.18 -4.00
C LEU A 14 7.49 39.05 -2.96
N ALA A 15 8.43 39.13 -2.03
CA ALA A 15 8.58 38.15 -0.94
C ALA A 15 9.30 38.76 0.26
N GLU A 16 8.98 38.26 1.46
CA GLU A 16 9.62 38.64 2.71
C GLU A 16 10.16 37.39 3.43
N HIS A 17 11.42 37.45 3.84
CA HIS A 17 12.13 36.37 4.52
C HIS A 17 12.68 36.85 5.86
N ASN A 18 12.41 36.08 6.91
CA ASN A 18 13.12 36.27 8.18
C ASN A 18 14.54 35.75 8.06
N GLU A 19 15.53 36.59 8.36
CA GLU A 19 16.93 36.22 8.39
C GLU A 19 17.16 35.24 9.55
N CYS A 20 17.74 34.08 9.26
CA CYS A 20 18.07 33.11 10.29
C CYS A 20 19.38 33.51 10.99
N THR A 21 19.31 33.77 12.29
CA THR A 21 20.51 34.00 13.13
C THR A 21 21.19 32.71 13.59
N LEU A 22 20.61 31.54 13.28
CA LEU A 22 21.06 30.23 13.73
C LEU A 22 21.68 29.42 12.58
N LYS A 23 22.82 28.76 12.83
CA LYS A 23 23.43 27.85 11.85
C LYS A 23 22.63 26.54 11.75
N GLY A 24 22.37 26.09 10.52
CA GLY A 24 21.74 24.80 10.23
C GLY A 24 20.21 24.76 10.33
N LYS A 25 19.54 25.89 10.55
CA LYS A 25 18.07 25.94 10.64
C LYS A 25 17.46 26.44 9.32
N LEU A 26 16.61 25.61 8.72
CA LEU A 26 15.80 26.01 7.56
C LEU A 26 14.67 26.93 8.02
N ILE A 27 14.62 28.16 7.51
CA ILE A 27 13.46 29.06 7.63
C ILE A 27 12.76 29.08 6.28
N GLN A 28 11.67 28.34 6.18
CA GLN A 28 10.86 28.26 4.97
C GLN A 28 9.73 29.30 5.00
N ILE A 29 9.44 29.92 3.86
CA ILE A 29 8.22 30.72 3.69
C ILE A 29 7.04 29.76 3.53
N ASP A 30 6.11 29.82 4.48
CA ASP A 30 4.80 29.21 4.28
C ASP A 30 3.96 30.12 3.39
N HIS A 31 3.42 29.57 2.30
CA HIS A 31 2.60 30.32 1.36
C HIS A 31 1.14 29.95 1.64
N PRO A 32 0.40 30.75 2.44
CA PRO A 32 -0.96 30.42 2.83
C PRO A 32 -1.91 30.36 1.63
N GLU A 33 -1.66 31.10 0.54
CA GLU A 33 -2.45 30.95 -0.70
C GLU A 33 -2.30 29.56 -1.34
N ARG A 34 -1.25 28.82 -1.00
CA ARG A 34 -0.98 27.48 -1.51
C ARG A 34 -1.44 26.44 -0.48
N ASP A 35 -2.73 26.47 -0.16
CA ASP A 35 -3.33 25.51 0.77
C ASP A 35 -3.22 24.07 0.21
N LYS A 36 -2.26 23.33 0.75
CA LYS A 36 -1.99 21.95 0.36
C LYS A 36 -3.02 20.98 0.96
N THR A 37 -3.76 21.38 1.99
CA THR A 37 -4.71 20.53 2.72
C THR A 37 -5.98 20.32 1.91
N LEU A 38 -6.54 21.37 1.31
CA LEU A 38 -7.70 21.28 0.40
C LEU A 38 -7.50 20.27 -0.75
N LYS A 39 -6.28 20.17 -1.27
CA LYS A 39 -5.96 19.18 -2.32
C LYS A 39 -5.90 17.75 -1.79
N ILE A 40 -5.47 17.57 -0.54
CA ILE A 40 -5.41 16.26 0.11
C ILE A 40 -6.81 15.78 0.47
N ASP A 41 -7.68 16.64 1.00
CA ASP A 41 -9.04 16.25 1.35
C ASP A 41 -9.87 15.92 0.09
N LYS A 42 -9.70 16.67 -1.01
CA LYS A 42 -10.28 16.26 -2.31
C LYS A 42 -9.77 14.91 -2.81
N LEU A 43 -8.53 14.55 -2.47
CA LEU A 43 -7.95 13.27 -2.86
C LEU A 43 -8.44 12.14 -1.94
N TYR A 44 -8.66 12.43 -0.65
CA TYR A 44 -9.32 11.54 0.30
C TYR A 44 -10.71 11.15 -0.20
N GLU A 45 -11.54 12.14 -0.55
CA GLU A 45 -12.89 11.90 -1.07
C GLU A 45 -12.86 11.03 -2.33
N LYS A 46 -11.90 11.26 -3.24
CA LYS A 46 -11.73 10.40 -4.42
C LYS A 46 -11.35 8.97 -4.05
N ALA A 47 -10.38 8.80 -3.15
CA ALA A 47 -9.95 7.48 -2.69
C ALA A 47 -11.10 6.75 -2.01
N LEU A 48 -11.89 7.44 -1.18
CA LEU A 48 -13.04 6.89 -0.48
C LEU A 48 -14.12 6.41 -1.47
N ASN A 49 -14.42 7.22 -2.49
CA ASN A 49 -15.38 6.85 -3.54
C ASN A 49 -14.94 5.61 -4.33
N VAL A 50 -13.65 5.52 -4.65
CA VAL A 50 -13.07 4.36 -5.34
C VAL A 50 -13.09 3.10 -4.46
N LEU A 51 -13.03 3.27 -3.14
CA LEU A 51 -13.17 2.20 -2.14
C LEU A 51 -14.64 1.95 -1.72
N ASN A 52 -15.61 2.28 -2.58
CA ASN A 52 -17.05 2.07 -2.36
C ASN A 52 -17.67 2.82 -1.16
N ASN A 53 -17.02 3.86 -0.62
CA ASN A 53 -17.52 4.68 0.49
C ASN A 53 -17.95 3.88 1.73
N THR A 54 -17.33 2.73 1.99
CA THR A 54 -17.64 1.88 3.16
C THR A 54 -17.04 2.46 4.45
N ASN A 55 -17.49 1.97 5.61
CA ASN A 55 -16.90 2.38 6.89
C ASN A 55 -15.47 1.85 7.02
N GLU A 56 -15.22 0.65 6.50
CA GLU A 56 -13.90 0.03 6.39
C GLU A 56 -12.95 0.90 5.57
N ALA A 57 -13.41 1.45 4.45
CA ALA A 57 -12.62 2.36 3.63
C ALA A 57 -12.22 3.62 4.40
N LYS A 58 -13.14 4.21 5.17
CA LYS A 58 -12.83 5.38 6.03
C LYS A 58 -11.77 5.04 7.06
N ILE A 59 -11.97 3.94 7.80
CA ILE A 59 -11.02 3.46 8.81
C ILE A 59 -9.63 3.28 8.19
N PHE A 60 -9.56 2.62 7.04
CA PHE A 60 -8.31 2.36 6.34
C PHE A 60 -7.60 3.65 5.93
N LEU A 61 -8.30 4.59 5.28
CA LEU A 61 -7.73 5.87 4.83
C LEU A 61 -7.29 6.74 6.01
N ASP A 62 -8.09 6.81 7.07
CA ASP A 62 -7.79 7.59 8.27
C ASP A 62 -6.55 7.05 8.98
N ARG A 63 -6.41 5.72 9.07
CA ARG A 63 -5.22 5.07 9.62
C ARG A 63 -3.97 5.36 8.79
N ILE A 64 -4.06 5.34 7.45
CA ILE A 64 -2.95 5.75 6.58
C ILE A 64 -2.55 7.22 6.82
N ARG A 65 -3.52 8.13 7.01
CA ARG A 65 -3.26 9.54 7.32
C ARG A 65 -2.46 9.73 8.61
N ILE A 66 -2.76 8.91 9.62
CA ILE A 66 -2.08 8.93 10.92
C ILE A 66 -0.68 8.31 10.81
N GLU A 67 -0.55 7.15 10.16
CA GLU A 67 0.72 6.41 10.13
C GLU A 67 1.74 6.98 9.13
N LYS A 68 1.26 7.48 7.98
CA LYS A 68 2.10 7.97 6.87
C LYS A 68 1.75 9.41 6.47
N PRO A 69 1.74 10.39 7.39
CA PRO A 69 1.29 11.76 7.12
C PRO A 69 2.13 12.44 6.02
N ARG A 70 3.45 12.20 6.02
CA ARG A 70 4.37 12.74 5.01
C ARG A 70 4.05 12.27 3.59
N TYR A 71 3.54 11.04 3.44
CA TYR A 71 3.32 10.39 2.15
C TYR A 71 1.83 10.28 1.79
N ILE A 72 0.94 10.98 2.50
CA ILE A 72 -0.50 10.79 2.38
C ILE A 72 -1.03 11.03 0.97
N ARG A 73 -0.46 12.02 0.27
CA ARG A 73 -0.82 12.31 -1.12
C ARG A 73 -0.50 11.14 -2.04
N ASP A 74 0.68 10.54 -1.87
CA ASP A 74 1.14 9.46 -2.74
C ASP A 74 0.33 8.19 -2.46
N GLN A 75 0.04 7.93 -1.18
CA GLN A 75 -0.81 6.82 -0.74
C GLN A 75 -2.22 6.93 -1.36
N TYR A 76 -2.93 8.05 -1.19
CA TYR A 76 -4.27 8.19 -1.76
C TYR A 76 -4.28 8.21 -3.29
N SER A 77 -3.26 8.79 -3.92
CA SER A 77 -3.14 8.76 -5.39
C SER A 77 -2.96 7.33 -5.89
N LEU A 78 -2.16 6.53 -5.19
CA LEU A 78 -1.94 5.13 -5.52
C LEU A 78 -3.22 4.31 -5.32
N ILE A 79 -4.02 4.56 -4.27
CA ILE A 79 -5.32 3.89 -4.08
C ILE A 79 -6.23 4.12 -5.28
N CYS A 80 -6.35 5.39 -5.71
CA CYS A 80 -7.16 5.75 -6.87
C CYS A 80 -6.74 5.01 -8.15
N ASN A 81 -5.44 4.77 -8.32
CA ASN A 81 -4.90 4.07 -9.48
C ASN A 81 -5.10 2.55 -9.38
N THR A 82 -4.76 1.96 -8.23
CA THR A 82 -4.84 0.51 -8.00
C THR A 82 -6.28 0.00 -8.17
N CYS A 83 -7.25 0.70 -7.62
CA CYS A 83 -8.64 0.24 -7.58
C CYS A 83 -9.47 0.60 -8.84
N LYS A 84 -8.89 1.30 -9.82
CA LYS A 84 -9.65 1.82 -10.98
C LYS A 84 -10.33 0.72 -11.81
N ASN A 85 -9.72 -0.45 -11.91
CA ASN A 85 -10.19 -1.59 -12.72
C ASN A 85 -10.37 -2.86 -11.88
N VAL A 86 -10.50 -2.73 -10.56
CA VAL A 86 -10.63 -3.87 -9.65
C VAL A 86 -12.10 -4.06 -9.30
N GLU A 87 -12.54 -5.31 -9.23
CA GLU A 87 -13.92 -5.62 -8.84
C GLU A 87 -14.21 -5.17 -7.41
N LYS A 88 -15.39 -4.58 -7.20
CA LYS A 88 -15.83 -4.05 -5.90
C LYS A 88 -15.73 -5.06 -4.75
N LYS A 89 -16.11 -6.31 -5.02
CA LYS A 89 -16.08 -7.40 -4.04
C LYS A 89 -14.66 -7.70 -3.58
N LEU A 90 -13.71 -7.74 -4.52
CA LEU A 90 -12.30 -7.94 -4.21
C LEU A 90 -11.73 -6.79 -3.37
N ILE A 91 -12.09 -5.55 -3.71
CA ILE A 91 -11.69 -4.36 -2.92
C ILE A 91 -12.18 -4.47 -1.47
N GLU A 92 -13.45 -4.80 -1.26
CA GLU A 92 -14.04 -4.92 0.08
C GLU A 92 -13.37 -5.99 0.93
N GLU A 93 -13.01 -7.11 0.32
CA GLU A 93 -12.32 -8.19 1.02
C GLU A 93 -10.86 -7.87 1.31
N SER A 94 -10.15 -7.26 0.35
CA SER A 94 -8.79 -6.75 0.58
C SER A 94 -8.77 -5.71 1.69
N LEU A 95 -9.79 -4.85 1.79
CA LEU A 95 -9.92 -3.87 2.87
C LEU A 95 -10.07 -4.57 4.22
N LYS A 96 -10.99 -5.55 4.32
CA LYS A 96 -11.19 -6.34 5.55
C LYS A 96 -9.89 -7.02 5.97
N TYR A 97 -9.21 -7.69 5.04
CA TYR A 97 -7.94 -8.35 5.28
C TYR A 97 -6.88 -7.38 5.83
N CYS A 98 -6.76 -6.19 5.23
CA CYS A 98 -5.79 -5.19 5.67
C CYS A 98 -6.14 -4.62 7.05
N ILE A 99 -7.42 -4.38 7.34
CA ILE A 99 -7.86 -3.86 8.63
C ILE A 99 -7.64 -4.88 9.75
N GLU A 100 -8.02 -6.14 9.53
CA GLU A 100 -7.84 -7.23 10.50
C GLU A 100 -6.36 -7.47 10.86
N ARG A 101 -5.45 -7.16 9.94
CA ARG A 101 -4.00 -7.34 10.12
C ARG A 101 -3.24 -6.05 10.38
N GLU A 102 -3.97 -4.93 10.54
CA GLU A 102 -3.41 -3.60 10.75
C GLU A 102 -2.38 -3.17 9.67
N ILE A 103 -2.60 -3.59 8.42
CA ILE A 103 -1.75 -3.26 7.28
C ILE A 103 -2.23 -1.94 6.67
N PHE A 104 -1.72 -0.80 7.14
CA PHE A 104 -2.12 0.53 6.65
C PHE A 104 -1.11 1.12 5.65
N SER A 105 -0.94 0.42 4.53
CA SER A 105 -0.10 0.84 3.40
C SER A 105 -0.78 0.50 2.08
N THR A 106 -0.82 1.46 1.16
CA THR A 106 -1.41 1.24 -0.16
C THR A 106 -0.62 0.24 -1.00
N VAL A 107 0.70 0.18 -0.80
CA VAL A 107 1.56 -0.79 -1.51
C VAL A 107 1.16 -2.21 -1.10
N SER A 108 1.11 -2.47 0.20
CA SER A 108 0.70 -3.78 0.74
C SER A 108 -0.76 -4.10 0.43
N PHE A 109 -1.64 -3.09 0.36
CA PHE A 109 -3.02 -3.28 -0.08
C PHE A 109 -3.12 -3.69 -1.54
N ARG A 110 -2.29 -3.12 -2.43
CA ARG A 110 -2.18 -3.59 -3.82
C ARG A 110 -1.74 -5.06 -3.86
N ASP A 111 -0.70 -5.41 -3.12
CA ASP A 111 -0.21 -6.79 -3.05
C ASP A 111 -1.31 -7.74 -2.52
N THR A 112 -2.12 -7.28 -1.58
CA THR A 112 -3.28 -8.01 -1.05
C THR A 112 -4.37 -8.21 -2.10
N ILE A 113 -4.66 -7.21 -2.93
CA ILE A 113 -5.61 -7.33 -4.05
C ILE A 113 -5.11 -8.37 -5.04
N GLU A 114 -3.83 -8.32 -5.40
CA GLU A 114 -3.21 -9.27 -6.34
C GLU A 114 -3.30 -10.70 -5.78
N PHE A 115 -2.87 -10.91 -4.52
CA PHE A 115 -2.93 -12.21 -3.84
C PHE A 115 -4.35 -12.79 -3.74
N LEU A 116 -5.33 -12.00 -3.30
CA LEU A 116 -6.72 -12.47 -3.19
C LEU A 116 -7.32 -12.73 -4.57
N GLY A 117 -6.99 -11.90 -5.56
CA GLY A 117 -7.44 -12.08 -6.94
C GLY A 117 -6.94 -13.37 -7.58
N GLU A 118 -5.68 -13.75 -7.33
CA GLU A 118 -5.13 -15.05 -7.76
C GLU A 118 -5.83 -16.22 -7.07
N LYS A 119 -6.01 -16.14 -5.75
CA LYS A 119 -6.71 -17.17 -4.97
C LYS A 119 -8.15 -17.40 -5.45
N TYR A 120 -8.85 -16.33 -5.84
CA TYR A 120 -10.21 -16.45 -6.38
C TYR A 120 -10.26 -17.18 -7.73
N LYS A 121 -9.30 -16.92 -8.62
CA LYS A 121 -9.19 -17.62 -9.91
C LYS A 121 -8.92 -19.11 -9.72
N GLU A 122 -8.05 -19.46 -8.77
CA GLU A 122 -7.76 -20.87 -8.44
C GLU A 122 -9.00 -21.62 -7.94
N LEU A 123 -9.81 -20.98 -7.08
CA LEU A 123 -11.05 -21.57 -6.56
C LEU A 123 -12.12 -21.74 -7.66
N GLU A 124 -12.19 -20.81 -8.62
CA GLU A 124 -13.12 -20.91 -9.76
C GLU A 124 -12.72 -22.00 -10.76
N ASN A 125 -11.41 -22.16 -11.00
CA ASN A 125 -10.88 -23.26 -11.81
C ASN A 125 -11.15 -24.63 -11.18
N GLN A 126 -10.96 -24.78 -9.86
CA GLN A 126 -11.27 -26.03 -9.15
C GLN A 126 -12.76 -26.39 -9.23
N LYS A 127 -13.67 -25.41 -9.18
CA LYS A 127 -15.12 -25.63 -9.29
C LYS A 127 -15.57 -26.11 -10.67
N THR A 128 -14.78 -25.84 -11.70
CA THR A 128 -15.04 -26.29 -13.09
C THR A 128 -14.42 -27.67 -13.35
N GLU A 129 -13.38 -28.04 -12.60
CA GLU A 129 -12.65 -29.31 -12.74
C GLU A 129 -13.23 -30.48 -11.93
N GLU A 130 -14.21 -30.25 -11.03
CA GLU A 130 -14.91 -31.31 -10.28
C GLU A 130 -15.78 -32.26 -11.15
N THR A 131 -15.70 -32.19 -12.49
CA THR A 131 -16.29 -33.19 -13.42
C THR A 131 -15.29 -33.90 -14.33
N THR A 132 -13.97 -33.74 -14.14
CA THR A 132 -12.99 -34.54 -14.88
C THR A 132 -11.92 -35.10 -13.95
N ASP A 133 -11.82 -36.43 -13.99
CA ASP A 133 -10.92 -37.32 -13.23
C ASP A 133 -9.60 -36.70 -12.75
N ILE A 134 -9.32 -36.94 -11.47
CA ILE A 134 -8.05 -36.65 -10.79
C ILE A 134 -6.92 -37.43 -11.49
N SER A 135 -6.28 -36.81 -12.47
CA SER A 135 -4.92 -37.18 -12.85
C SER A 135 -3.97 -36.34 -12.03
N THR A 136 -3.50 -36.90 -10.91
CA THR A 136 -2.27 -36.41 -10.27
C THR A 136 -1.19 -36.22 -11.35
N PRO A 137 -0.46 -35.08 -11.39
CA PRO A 137 0.66 -34.95 -12.31
C PRO A 137 1.71 -35.99 -11.92
N SER A 138 1.74 -37.10 -12.66
CA SER A 138 2.73 -38.14 -12.48
C SER A 138 4.09 -37.53 -12.82
N ILE A 139 5.00 -37.54 -11.84
CA ILE A 139 6.38 -37.08 -12.03
C ILE A 139 6.94 -37.89 -13.22
N PRO A 140 7.44 -37.24 -14.29
CA PRO A 140 7.95 -37.97 -15.44
C PRO A 140 9.04 -38.93 -14.97
N GLN A 141 9.03 -40.17 -15.46
CA GLN A 141 9.90 -41.25 -14.98
C GLN A 141 11.40 -40.88 -14.95
N LYS A 142 11.82 -39.94 -15.80
CA LYS A 142 13.17 -39.35 -15.83
C LYS A 142 13.58 -38.62 -14.54
N TYR A 143 12.61 -38.16 -13.76
CA TYR A 143 12.78 -37.39 -12.52
C TYR A 143 12.30 -38.17 -11.27
N ASP A 144 11.97 -39.46 -11.41
CA ASP A 144 11.63 -40.34 -10.28
C ASP A 144 12.91 -40.76 -9.55
N ILE A 145 13.43 -39.86 -8.72
CA ILE A 145 14.65 -40.07 -7.94
C ILE A 145 14.25 -40.61 -6.56
N LYS A 146 14.50 -41.89 -6.33
CA LYS A 146 14.35 -42.49 -5.00
C LYS A 146 15.54 -42.10 -4.13
N THR A 147 15.37 -41.04 -3.34
CA THR A 147 16.35 -40.64 -2.33
C THR A 147 16.36 -41.66 -1.20
N GLN A 148 17.54 -42.00 -0.68
CA GLN A 148 17.63 -42.79 0.54
C GLN A 148 17.14 -41.94 1.72
N ILE A 149 16.07 -42.41 2.37
CA ILE A 149 15.55 -41.82 3.59
C ILE A 149 16.39 -42.41 4.74
N ARG A 150 17.28 -41.61 5.32
CA ARG A 150 18.02 -42.04 6.52
C ARG A 150 17.10 -42.04 7.73
N ASP A 151 17.32 -42.98 8.63
CA ASP A 151 16.56 -43.08 9.87
C ASP A 151 16.86 -41.86 10.76
N THR A 152 15.81 -41.21 11.25
CA THR A 152 15.93 -40.00 12.08
C THR A 152 16.59 -40.25 13.44
N SER A 153 16.74 -41.52 13.84
CA SER A 153 17.39 -41.92 15.10
C SER A 153 18.86 -41.51 15.20
N GLU A 154 19.56 -41.32 14.07
CA GLU A 154 20.93 -40.79 14.07
C GLU A 154 21.00 -39.35 14.60
N TYR A 155 20.01 -38.53 14.27
CA TYR A 155 19.94 -37.13 14.75
C TYR A 155 19.57 -37.05 16.24
N VAL A 156 18.69 -37.95 16.70
CA VAL A 156 18.31 -38.02 18.12
C VAL A 156 19.51 -38.37 18.99
N LYS A 157 20.32 -39.35 18.59
CA LYS A 157 21.56 -39.71 19.30
C LYS A 157 22.59 -38.59 19.35
N ALA A 158 22.64 -37.73 18.33
CA ALA A 158 23.55 -36.59 18.31
C ALA A 158 23.11 -35.44 19.24
N LEU A 159 21.83 -35.40 19.63
CA LEU A 159 21.27 -34.40 20.54
C LEU A 159 21.30 -34.83 22.02
N GLU A 160 21.32 -36.13 22.30
CA GLU A 160 21.36 -36.70 23.66
C GLU A 160 22.78 -36.87 24.23
N GLY A 161 23.71 -35.99 23.82
CA GLY A 161 25.08 -35.96 24.34
C GLY A 161 25.15 -35.87 25.87
#